data_AF-A0A9P1BGB4-F1
#
_entry.id   AF-A0A9P1BGB4-F1
#
_cell.length_a   1.000
_cell.length_b   1.000
_cell.length_c   1.000
_cell.angle_alpha   90.00
_cell.angle_beta   90.00
_cell.angle_gamma   90.00
#
_symmetry.space_group_name_H-M   'P 1'
#
loop_
_entity.id
_entity.type
_entity.pdbx_description
1 polymer ?
#
loop_
_entity_poly.entity_id
_entity_poly.type
_entity_poly.pdbx_seq_one_letter_code
_entity_poly.pdbx_strand_id
1 'polypeptide(L)'
;MQFMFYDAKAFNQPLSHDLMHHALLPPCQPGRAPGQNALMCERCGVGQYSTGDSCQGCPPGSVPSEHRDTCEDCPVLQYSVSGADSCLACDLPLALVDNKCVWWHLPVVAITLLPLAVAVHLLLRCLRSRREKKIACVMKEVYDELWDEGPTTLATYTQKLASLGLQKTQIQQRFCEMRALQSERAGVSIAYLLSGEFTQLAADRSGKDEPTFMDLKTAFWLSEQPIGRDIICPRDGEAGCALVDWIPREHRRQQTHFMSWTWKYTLQQVQSALQMFGDGLVGPCYFYVCFFVNNQFRILLEQTAAGSDNLEAVFEDNLKRIGKMVAILDTWDRPVYLSRIWTVFEQFVASTIKIEVQFVMPKATAKQLQGEIASGSEGIDRVIDALSEVDSARAEAWKLEDELKVKSMIKDTVGFRYVDSHVTNVMTTWIGKVVEQTCRELLDKALAKKALANGDGGNGQVILSAWHAAMIEIRQGTGMLIQVDRFRVLAVIQFAMGTDAGHCTETLSEFDCMDFVPLGCVKPDFYKGRVAYSVAPSETFLHEERKKRIRGPTFHIIST
;
A
#
# COMPACT_ATOMS: atom_id res chain seq x y z
N MET A 1 0.29 -26.73 -52.06
CA MET A 1 1.41 -27.58 -51.63
C MET A 1 1.33 -27.69 -50.10
N GLN A 2 0.41 -28.40 -49.45
CA GLN A 2 -0.31 -29.65 -49.74
C GLN A 2 0.64 -30.80 -50.11
N PHE A 3 1.07 -31.54 -49.10
CA PHE A 3 1.62 -32.91 -49.09
C PHE A 3 1.52 -33.32 -47.60
N MET A 4 0.56 -34.15 -47.13
CA MET A 4 0.12 -35.46 -47.59
C MET A 4 1.31 -36.36 -47.94
N PHE A 5 1.74 -37.16 -46.97
CA PHE A 5 2.42 -38.42 -47.23
C PHE A 5 1.37 -39.52 -47.40
N TYR A 6 1.19 -39.93 -48.66
CA TYR A 6 0.93 -41.31 -49.10
C TYR A 6 2.14 -42.19 -48.66
N ASP A 7 2.15 -43.53 -48.62
CA ASP A 7 1.46 -44.59 -49.34
C ASP A 7 1.81 -45.91 -48.62
N ALA A 8 0.96 -46.95 -48.73
CA ALA A 8 1.37 -48.27 -49.22
C ALA A 8 0.17 -49.22 -49.22
N LYS A 9 -0.49 -49.28 -50.38
CA LYS A 9 -0.90 -50.51 -51.12
C LYS A 9 -1.67 -51.57 -50.32
N ALA A 10 -2.98 -51.67 -50.52
CA ALA A 10 -3.59 -52.45 -51.62
C ALA A 10 -3.14 -53.92 -51.64
N PHE A 11 -3.95 -54.80 -51.07
CA PHE A 11 -4.27 -56.13 -51.62
C PHE A 11 -5.47 -56.73 -50.86
N ASN A 12 -6.39 -57.33 -51.61
CA ASN A 12 -7.52 -58.17 -51.19
C ASN A 12 -8.79 -57.47 -50.65
N GLN A 13 -9.65 -57.10 -51.61
CA GLN A 13 -11.10 -57.34 -51.46
C GLN A 13 -11.37 -58.85 -51.46
N PRO A 14 -12.18 -59.39 -50.53
CA PRO A 14 -12.92 -60.61 -50.77
C PRO A 14 -14.35 -60.26 -51.19
N LEU A 15 -14.62 -60.61 -52.45
CA LEU A 15 -15.84 -61.25 -52.96
C LEU A 15 -17.08 -61.24 -52.05
N SER A 16 -18.15 -60.67 -52.59
CA SER A 16 -19.53 -60.97 -52.22
C SER A 16 -19.76 -62.49 -52.23
N HIS A 17 -20.06 -63.05 -51.07
CA HIS A 17 -20.59 -64.41 -50.94
C HIS A 17 -22.01 -64.34 -50.36
N ASP A 18 -22.88 -63.61 -51.08
CA ASP A 18 -24.31 -63.84 -51.02
C ASP A 18 -24.55 -65.15 -51.78
N LEU A 19 -24.50 -66.26 -51.05
CA LEU A 19 -25.10 -67.57 -51.31
C LEU A 19 -24.40 -68.56 -50.38
N MET A 20 -24.94 -68.74 -49.18
CA MET A 20 -25.07 -70.09 -48.64
C MET A 20 -26.21 -70.14 -47.65
N HIS A 21 -27.21 -70.91 -48.06
CA HIS A 21 -28.40 -71.27 -47.34
C HIS A 21 -28.13 -71.59 -45.87
N HIS A 22 -29.03 -71.09 -45.02
CA HIS A 22 -29.48 -71.72 -43.79
C HIS A 22 -29.25 -73.23 -43.76
N ALA A 23 -28.17 -73.64 -43.11
CA ALA A 23 -28.21 -74.80 -42.24
C ALA A 23 -28.34 -74.23 -40.84
N LEU A 24 -29.58 -74.07 -40.39
CA LEU A 24 -29.89 -73.91 -38.97
C LEU A 24 -29.35 -75.15 -38.27
N LEU A 25 -28.10 -75.08 -37.80
CA LEU A 25 -27.69 -75.91 -36.69
C LEU A 25 -28.71 -75.66 -35.58
N PRO A 26 -29.35 -76.70 -35.03
CA PRO A 26 -30.31 -76.50 -33.96
C PRO A 26 -29.62 -75.69 -32.85
N PRO A 27 -30.34 -74.75 -32.19
CA PRO A 27 -29.76 -73.95 -31.13
C PRO A 27 -29.06 -74.87 -30.14
N CYS A 28 -27.84 -74.49 -29.74
CA CYS A 28 -27.09 -75.31 -28.81
C CYS A 28 -27.93 -75.53 -27.56
N GLN A 29 -27.91 -76.76 -27.04
CA GLN A 29 -28.59 -77.01 -25.77
C GLN A 29 -27.96 -76.12 -24.69
N PRO A 30 -28.76 -75.65 -23.72
CA PRO A 30 -28.26 -74.92 -22.57
C PRO A 30 -27.04 -75.64 -21.95
N GLY A 31 -26.03 -74.89 -21.54
CA GLY A 31 -24.72 -75.42 -21.14
C GLY A 31 -23.66 -75.46 -22.24
N ARG A 32 -24.05 -75.18 -23.49
CA ARG A 32 -23.16 -75.17 -24.65
C ARG A 32 -23.32 -73.92 -25.50
N ALA A 33 -22.27 -73.58 -26.24
CA ALA A 33 -22.31 -72.54 -27.26
C ALA A 33 -21.60 -73.01 -28.53
N PRO A 34 -21.84 -72.38 -29.69
CA PRO A 34 -21.10 -72.70 -30.90
C PRO A 34 -19.60 -72.53 -30.67
N GLY A 35 -18.81 -73.59 -30.93
CA GLY A 35 -17.35 -73.53 -30.89
C GLY A 35 -16.82 -72.55 -31.95
N GLN A 36 -15.53 -72.21 -31.90
CA GLN A 36 -14.93 -71.19 -32.79
C GLN A 36 -15.17 -71.44 -34.29
N ASN A 37 -15.34 -72.69 -34.69
CA ASN A 37 -15.57 -73.08 -36.08
C ASN A 37 -17.07 -73.15 -36.47
N ALA A 38 -17.99 -72.82 -35.54
CA ALA A 38 -19.45 -72.89 -35.70
C ALA A 38 -20.04 -74.24 -36.17
N LEU A 39 -19.24 -75.30 -36.18
CA LEU A 39 -19.64 -76.63 -36.67
C LEU A 39 -20.20 -77.56 -35.58
N MET A 40 -19.99 -77.23 -34.30
CA MET A 40 -20.50 -78.01 -33.17
C MET A 40 -20.68 -77.15 -31.91
N CYS A 41 -21.55 -77.60 -31.01
CA CYS A 41 -21.78 -76.97 -29.71
C CYS A 41 -20.78 -77.50 -28.69
N GLU A 42 -19.87 -76.64 -28.25
CA GLU A 42 -18.89 -76.91 -27.20
C GLU A 42 -19.48 -76.56 -25.84
N ARG A 43 -19.13 -77.34 -24.81
CA ARG A 43 -19.54 -77.04 -23.43
C ARG A 43 -18.82 -75.79 -22.96
N CYS A 44 -19.54 -74.89 -22.31
CA CYS A 44 -18.94 -73.67 -21.79
C CYS A 44 -17.80 -73.97 -20.83
N GLY A 45 -16.80 -73.08 -20.82
CA GLY A 45 -15.60 -73.21 -19.98
C GLY A 45 -15.91 -73.09 -18.48
N VAL A 46 -14.89 -73.31 -17.65
CA VAL A 46 -15.01 -73.12 -16.18
C VAL A 46 -15.52 -71.71 -15.86
N GLY A 47 -16.51 -71.61 -14.98
CA GLY A 47 -17.11 -70.34 -14.58
C GLY A 47 -18.03 -69.68 -15.61
N GLN A 48 -18.35 -70.36 -16.71
CA GLN A 48 -19.24 -69.86 -17.76
C GLN A 48 -20.52 -70.70 -17.89
N TYR A 49 -21.60 -70.04 -18.30
CA TYR A 49 -22.90 -70.63 -18.62
C TYR A 49 -23.38 -70.17 -20.01
N SER A 50 -24.36 -70.86 -20.59
CA SER A 50 -25.00 -70.46 -21.85
C SER A 50 -26.43 -70.96 -21.93
N THR A 51 -27.34 -70.14 -22.43
CA THR A 51 -28.71 -70.53 -22.79
C THR A 51 -28.84 -71.08 -24.21
N GLY A 52 -27.73 -71.17 -24.95
CA GLY A 52 -27.66 -71.75 -26.30
C GLY A 52 -26.96 -70.88 -27.35
N ASP A 53 -26.66 -69.61 -27.04
CA ASP A 53 -26.10 -68.66 -28.01
C ASP A 53 -24.60 -68.40 -27.83
N SER A 54 -24.16 -68.06 -26.62
CA SER A 54 -22.76 -67.74 -26.30
C SER A 54 -22.44 -68.05 -24.85
N CYS A 55 -21.20 -68.50 -24.57
CA CYS A 55 -20.75 -68.74 -23.20
C CYS A 55 -20.39 -67.41 -22.53
N GLN A 56 -21.08 -67.10 -21.43
CA GLN A 56 -20.87 -65.89 -20.64
C GLN A 56 -20.52 -66.27 -19.20
N GLY A 57 -19.72 -65.43 -18.52
CA GLY A 57 -19.41 -65.65 -17.11
C GLY A 57 -20.64 -65.38 -16.22
N CYS A 58 -20.81 -66.16 -15.17
CA CYS A 58 -21.84 -65.85 -14.17
C CYS A 58 -21.56 -64.52 -13.46
N PRO A 59 -22.60 -63.73 -13.12
CA PRO A 59 -22.43 -62.50 -12.37
C PRO A 59 -21.88 -62.78 -10.96
N PRO A 60 -21.17 -61.82 -10.33
CA PRO A 60 -20.66 -61.99 -8.97
C PRO A 60 -21.76 -62.43 -7.99
N GLY A 61 -21.44 -63.39 -7.12
CA GLY A 61 -22.40 -63.98 -6.16
C GLY A 61 -23.14 -65.20 -6.69
N SER A 62 -22.90 -65.61 -7.93
CA SER A 62 -23.44 -66.84 -8.52
C SER A 62 -22.35 -67.65 -9.23
N VAL A 63 -22.57 -68.95 -9.40
CA VAL A 63 -21.68 -69.88 -10.12
C VAL A 63 -22.50 -70.69 -11.13
N PRO A 64 -21.90 -71.19 -12.23
CA PRO A 64 -22.65 -72.00 -13.17
C PRO A 64 -23.21 -73.26 -12.51
N SER A 65 -24.44 -73.65 -12.87
CA SER A 65 -25.01 -74.94 -12.50
C SER A 65 -24.11 -76.10 -12.97
N GLU A 66 -24.31 -77.31 -12.45
CA GLU A 66 -23.56 -78.50 -12.89
C GLU A 66 -23.65 -78.70 -14.42
N HIS A 67 -24.80 -78.36 -15.01
CA HIS A 67 -25.05 -78.44 -16.44
C HIS A 67 -24.62 -77.19 -17.22
N ARG A 68 -24.23 -76.10 -16.54
CA ARG A 68 -23.81 -74.79 -17.09
C ARG A 68 -24.88 -74.10 -17.91
N ASP A 69 -26.13 -74.47 -17.71
CA ASP A 69 -27.30 -73.89 -18.40
C ASP A 69 -27.82 -72.60 -17.73
N THR A 70 -27.51 -72.43 -16.45
CA THR A 70 -27.95 -71.32 -15.60
C THR A 70 -26.86 -70.97 -14.59
N CYS A 71 -27.03 -69.84 -13.90
CA CYS A 71 -26.21 -69.49 -12.74
C CYS A 71 -27.01 -69.71 -11.47
N GLU A 72 -26.42 -70.39 -10.49
CA GLU A 72 -26.98 -70.63 -9.17
C GLU A 72 -26.34 -69.66 -8.17
N ASP A 73 -27.17 -69.06 -7.31
CA ASP A 73 -26.69 -68.15 -6.27
C ASP A 73 -25.85 -68.90 -5.24
N CYS A 74 -24.73 -68.29 -4.83
CA CYS A 74 -23.89 -68.85 -3.78
C CYS A 74 -24.67 -68.97 -2.46
N PRO A 75 -24.45 -70.05 -1.69
CA PRO A 75 -25.04 -70.22 -0.36
C PRO A 75 -24.69 -69.06 0.59
N VAL A 76 -25.52 -68.86 1.61
CA VAL A 76 -25.33 -67.83 2.65
C VAL A 76 -23.90 -67.93 3.22
N LEU A 77 -23.20 -66.79 3.32
CA LEU A 77 -21.77 -66.64 3.73
C LEU A 77 -20.71 -67.10 2.71
N GLN A 78 -21.10 -67.37 1.46
CA GLN A 78 -20.15 -67.63 0.38
C GLN A 78 -20.24 -66.54 -0.71
N TYR A 79 -19.18 -66.40 -1.51
CA TYR A 79 -19.11 -65.43 -2.59
C TYR A 79 -18.39 -66.00 -3.82
N SER A 80 -18.68 -65.44 -4.98
CA SER A 80 -17.97 -65.74 -6.22
C SER A 80 -17.64 -64.42 -6.93
N VAL A 81 -16.46 -64.34 -7.54
CA VAL A 81 -16.16 -63.26 -8.49
C VAL A 81 -16.75 -63.61 -9.86
N SER A 82 -16.97 -62.61 -10.72
CA SER A 82 -17.49 -62.85 -12.07
C SER A 82 -16.66 -63.91 -12.79
N GLY A 83 -17.32 -64.95 -13.30
CA GLY A 83 -16.66 -66.04 -14.02
C GLY A 83 -15.93 -67.07 -13.13
N ALA A 84 -16.22 -67.14 -11.82
CA ALA A 84 -15.73 -68.21 -10.96
C ALA A 84 -16.58 -69.49 -11.11
N ASP A 85 -15.93 -70.65 -10.98
CA ASP A 85 -16.57 -71.98 -11.11
C ASP A 85 -16.97 -72.59 -9.76
N SER A 86 -16.71 -71.89 -8.64
CA SER A 86 -17.07 -72.33 -7.29
C SER A 86 -17.26 -71.15 -6.34
N CYS A 87 -18.11 -71.34 -5.33
CA CYS A 87 -18.33 -70.37 -4.27
C CYS A 87 -17.24 -70.53 -3.19
N LEU A 88 -16.65 -69.41 -2.78
CA LEU A 88 -15.62 -69.34 -1.74
C LEU A 88 -16.26 -68.93 -0.41
N ALA A 89 -15.83 -69.54 0.70
CA ALA A 89 -16.32 -69.18 2.03
C ALA A 89 -15.77 -67.83 2.50
N CYS A 90 -16.64 -67.00 3.09
CA CYS A 90 -16.27 -65.74 3.74
C CYS A 90 -16.22 -65.93 5.25
N ASP A 91 -15.13 -66.50 5.75
CA ASP A 91 -14.99 -66.80 7.19
C ASP A 91 -14.42 -65.60 7.97
N LEU A 92 -14.74 -65.56 9.27
CA LEU A 92 -14.18 -64.58 10.22
C LEU A 92 -12.64 -64.63 10.13
N PRO A 93 -11.96 -63.48 9.94
CA PRO A 93 -12.40 -62.10 10.22
C PRO A 93 -12.87 -61.28 9.00
N LEU A 94 -13.35 -61.90 7.91
CA LEU A 94 -13.87 -61.20 6.73
C LEU A 94 -15.41 -61.12 6.79
N ALA A 95 -15.99 -60.04 6.27
CA ALA A 95 -17.44 -59.86 6.13
C ALA A 95 -17.79 -59.68 4.65
N LEU A 96 -18.88 -60.34 4.23
CA LEU A 96 -19.38 -60.27 2.86
C LEU A 96 -20.15 -58.96 2.66
N VAL A 97 -19.65 -58.07 1.80
CA VAL A 97 -20.30 -56.82 1.39
C VAL A 97 -20.28 -56.76 -0.14
N ASP A 98 -21.45 -56.70 -0.78
CA ASP A 98 -21.61 -56.64 -2.25
C ASP A 98 -20.79 -57.71 -3.01
N ASN A 99 -20.91 -58.98 -2.59
CA ASN A 99 -20.21 -60.12 -3.19
C ASN A 99 -18.67 -60.04 -3.16
N LYS A 100 -18.11 -59.26 -2.22
CA LYS A 100 -16.69 -59.22 -1.88
C LYS A 100 -16.50 -59.47 -0.39
N CYS A 101 -15.53 -60.32 -0.04
CA CYS A 101 -15.06 -60.43 1.34
C CYS A 101 -14.15 -59.25 1.66
N VAL A 102 -14.63 -58.36 2.53
CA VAL A 102 -13.86 -57.22 3.03
C VAL A 102 -13.56 -57.45 4.50
N TRP A 103 -12.37 -57.07 4.93
CA TRP A 103 -12.02 -57.13 6.35
C TRP A 103 -12.88 -56.12 7.11
N TRP A 104 -13.80 -56.59 7.96
CA TRP A 104 -14.83 -55.74 8.59
C TRP A 104 -14.24 -54.68 9.53
N HIS A 105 -13.01 -54.89 9.99
CA HIS A 105 -12.27 -53.92 10.76
C HIS A 105 -11.83 -52.71 9.92
N LEU A 106 -11.73 -52.79 8.60
CA LEU A 106 -11.26 -51.66 7.76
C LEU A 106 -12.14 -50.41 7.90
N PRO A 107 -13.49 -50.49 7.76
CA PRO A 107 -14.36 -49.35 8.05
C PRO A 107 -14.18 -48.81 9.48
N VAL A 108 -14.05 -49.69 10.48
CA VAL A 108 -13.90 -49.32 11.89
C VAL A 108 -12.56 -48.60 12.14
N VAL A 109 -11.48 -49.12 11.56
CA VAL A 109 -10.14 -48.51 11.61
C VAL A 109 -10.14 -47.17 10.88
N ALA A 110 -10.81 -47.05 9.72
CA ALA A 110 -10.95 -45.78 9.02
C ALA A 110 -11.74 -44.75 9.82
N ILE A 111 -12.87 -45.14 10.43
CA ILE A 111 -13.73 -44.26 11.25
C ILE A 111 -13.02 -43.81 12.53
N THR A 112 -12.06 -44.59 13.05
CA THR A 112 -11.34 -44.24 14.28
C THR A 112 -10.03 -43.50 14.02
N LEU A 113 -9.20 -43.99 13.09
CA LEU A 113 -7.88 -43.40 12.83
C LEU A 113 -7.95 -42.11 12.02
N LEU A 114 -8.91 -41.94 11.09
CA LEU A 114 -9.00 -40.71 10.29
C LEU A 114 -9.35 -39.50 11.15
N PRO A 115 -10.38 -39.51 12.02
CA PRO A 115 -10.66 -38.38 12.90
C PRO A 115 -9.53 -38.11 13.88
N LEU A 116 -8.85 -39.15 14.39
CA LEU A 116 -7.69 -38.99 15.25
C LEU A 116 -6.54 -38.29 14.52
N ALA A 117 -6.21 -38.73 13.30
CA ALA A 117 -5.20 -38.10 12.46
C ALA A 117 -5.55 -36.65 12.13
N VAL A 118 -6.83 -36.37 11.82
CA VAL A 118 -7.33 -34.99 11.60
C VAL A 118 -7.21 -34.15 12.87
N ALA A 119 -7.60 -34.68 14.03
CA ALA A 119 -7.49 -33.97 15.31
C ALA A 119 -6.04 -33.67 15.67
N VAL A 120 -5.12 -34.63 15.49
CA VAL A 120 -3.67 -34.43 15.68
C VAL A 120 -3.15 -33.37 14.71
N HIS A 121 -3.54 -33.42 13.44
CA HIS A 121 -3.13 -32.42 12.45
C HIS A 121 -3.64 -31.03 12.78
N LEU A 122 -4.90 -30.90 13.21
CA LEU A 122 -5.48 -29.64 13.66
C LEU A 122 -4.79 -29.11 14.92
N LEU A 123 -4.47 -29.98 15.88
CA LEU A 123 -3.70 -29.63 17.08
C LEU A 123 -2.30 -29.12 16.71
N LEU A 124 -1.58 -29.84 15.85
CA LEU A 124 -0.26 -29.43 15.36
C LEU A 124 -0.32 -28.11 14.60
N ARG A 125 -1.35 -27.90 13.77
CA ARG A 125 -1.60 -26.61 13.10
C ARG A 125 -1.87 -25.48 14.10
N CYS A 126 -2.68 -25.74 15.13
CA CYS A 126 -2.98 -24.76 16.17
C CYS A 126 -1.71 -24.39 16.96
N LEU A 127 -0.89 -25.38 17.33
CA LEU A 127 0.38 -25.15 18.04
C LEU A 127 1.38 -24.38 17.18
N ARG A 128 1.51 -24.71 15.88
CA ARG A 128 2.33 -23.96 14.92
C ARG A 128 1.86 -22.51 14.80
N SER A 129 0.55 -22.29 14.61
CA SER A 129 -0.02 -20.95 14.52
C SER A 129 0.19 -20.12 15.81
N ARG A 130 0.04 -20.73 17.00
CA ARG A 130 0.32 -20.06 18.28
C ARG A 130 1.80 -19.67 18.38
N ARG A 131 2.70 -20.55 17.96
CA ARG A 131 4.15 -20.31 17.96
C ARG A 131 4.52 -19.19 16.98
N GLU A 132 3.98 -19.20 15.77
CA GLU A 132 4.16 -18.13 14.77
C GLU A 132 3.70 -16.78 15.29
N LYS A 133 2.53 -16.71 15.95
CA LYS A 133 2.05 -15.47 16.59
C LYS A 133 2.98 -14.97 17.69
N LYS A 134 3.53 -15.87 18.52
CA LYS A 134 4.51 -15.49 19.55
C LYS A 134 5.80 -14.97 18.91
N ILE A 135 6.30 -15.64 17.87
CA ILE A 135 7.48 -15.20 17.12
C ILE A 135 7.23 -13.82 16.51
N ALA A 136 6.09 -13.61 15.85
CA ALA A 136 5.72 -12.33 15.25
C ALA A 136 5.64 -11.20 16.30
N CYS A 137 5.09 -11.48 17.49
CA CYS A 137 5.04 -10.53 18.59
C CYS A 137 6.46 -10.13 19.05
N VAL A 138 7.33 -11.12 19.28
CA VAL A 138 8.73 -10.88 19.65
C VAL A 138 9.49 -10.15 18.54
N MET A 139 9.26 -10.48 17.28
CA MET A 139 9.87 -9.79 16.14
C MET A 139 9.45 -8.31 16.06
N LYS A 140 8.20 -7.99 16.45
CA LYS A 140 7.75 -6.60 16.55
C LYS A 140 8.47 -5.86 17.68
N GLU A 141 8.59 -6.47 18.86
CA GLU A 141 9.35 -5.89 19.99
C GLU A 141 10.82 -5.66 19.60
N VAL A 142 11.45 -6.62 18.92
CA VAL A 142 12.81 -6.48 18.38
C VAL A 142 12.89 -5.27 17.46
N TYR A 143 11.96 -5.14 16.52
CA TYR A 143 11.98 -4.03 15.56
C TYR A 143 11.90 -2.67 16.26
N ASP A 144 11.08 -2.55 17.31
CA ASP A 144 10.96 -1.29 18.06
C ASP A 144 12.22 -1.01 18.89
N GLU A 145 12.80 -2.02 19.54
CA GLU A 145 14.02 -1.90 20.36
C GLU A 145 15.31 -1.70 19.55
N LEU A 146 15.35 -2.12 18.28
CA LEU A 146 16.53 -1.98 17.43
C LEU A 146 16.90 -0.51 17.14
N TRP A 147 15.95 0.43 17.27
CA TRP A 147 16.25 1.85 17.15
C TRP A 147 17.22 2.31 18.25
N ASP A 148 17.04 1.79 19.46
CA ASP A 148 17.81 2.09 20.67
C ASP A 148 18.71 0.91 21.08
N GLU A 149 19.22 0.19 20.08
CA GLU A 149 20.01 -1.03 20.27
C GLU A 149 21.17 -0.81 21.24
N GLY A 150 21.10 -1.49 22.39
CA GLY A 150 22.15 -1.57 23.38
C GLY A 150 23.03 -2.83 23.24
N PRO A 151 24.13 -2.93 24.00
CA PRO A 151 25.09 -4.04 23.89
C PRO A 151 24.48 -5.44 24.12
N THR A 152 23.38 -5.54 24.87
CA THR A 152 22.74 -6.80 25.24
C THR A 152 21.44 -7.08 24.47
N THR A 153 20.94 -6.12 23.68
CA THR A 153 19.64 -6.20 23.00
C THR A 153 19.57 -7.44 22.10
N LEU A 154 20.56 -7.61 21.21
CA LEU A 154 20.58 -8.76 20.29
C LEU A 154 20.71 -10.11 21.00
N ALA A 155 21.55 -10.18 22.05
CA ALA A 155 21.76 -11.42 22.78
C ALA A 155 20.47 -11.87 23.48
N THR A 156 19.78 -10.92 24.12
CA THR A 156 18.49 -11.13 24.79
C THR A 156 17.44 -11.65 23.82
N TYR A 157 17.26 -10.98 22.68
CA TYR A 157 16.25 -11.38 21.70
C TYR A 157 16.64 -12.64 20.93
N THR A 158 17.93 -12.89 20.70
CA THR A 158 18.41 -14.16 20.14
C THR A 158 18.04 -15.32 21.05
N GLN A 159 18.24 -15.19 22.37
CA GLN A 159 17.85 -16.22 23.34
C GLN A 159 16.32 -16.41 23.36
N LYS A 160 15.54 -15.32 23.38
CA LYS A 160 14.07 -15.37 23.37
C LYS A 160 13.54 -16.08 22.11
N LEU A 161 14.05 -15.74 20.93
CA LEU A 161 13.65 -16.36 19.66
C LEU A 161 14.15 -17.81 19.50
N ALA A 162 15.36 -18.12 20.00
CA ALA A 162 15.88 -19.48 20.03
C ALA A 162 15.04 -20.39 20.95
N SER A 163 14.54 -19.87 22.08
CA SER A 163 13.60 -20.61 22.95
C SER A 163 12.26 -20.90 22.27
N LEU A 164 11.88 -20.07 21.29
CA LEU A 164 10.75 -20.30 20.38
C LEU A 164 11.17 -21.13 19.16
N GLY A 165 12.34 -21.77 19.18
CA GLY A 165 12.87 -22.72 18.22
C GLY A 165 13.25 -22.16 16.84
N LEU A 166 13.54 -20.85 16.73
CA LEU A 166 14.20 -20.32 15.53
C LEU A 166 15.70 -20.68 15.56
N GLN A 167 16.26 -20.96 14.39
CA GLN A 167 17.70 -21.16 14.27
C GLN A 167 18.44 -19.82 14.39
N LYS A 168 19.64 -19.84 14.98
CA LYS A 168 20.45 -18.63 15.17
C LYS A 168 20.76 -17.90 13.85
N THR A 169 21.01 -18.62 12.77
CA THR A 169 21.25 -18.05 11.43
C THR A 169 20.04 -17.29 10.90
N GLN A 170 18.84 -17.88 11.02
CA GLN A 170 17.58 -17.23 10.64
C GLN A 170 17.35 -15.97 11.47
N ILE A 171 17.64 -16.00 12.77
CA ILE A 171 17.52 -14.83 13.65
C ILE A 171 18.44 -13.70 13.19
N GLN A 172 19.73 -14.01 12.93
CA GLN A 172 20.69 -13.00 12.47
C GLN A 172 20.29 -12.40 11.13
N GLN A 173 19.83 -13.23 10.18
CA GLN A 173 19.31 -12.75 8.91
C GLN A 173 18.13 -11.78 9.11
N ARG A 174 17.16 -12.13 9.97
CA ARG A 174 16.03 -11.24 10.28
C ARG A 174 16.47 -9.93 10.92
N PHE A 175 17.47 -9.94 11.78
CA PHE A 175 18.02 -8.71 12.37
C PHE A 175 18.68 -7.83 11.31
N CYS A 176 19.45 -8.41 10.38
CA CYS A 176 20.00 -7.67 9.25
C CYS A 176 18.90 -7.06 8.38
N GLU A 177 17.87 -7.82 8.01
CA GLU A 177 16.71 -7.34 7.25
C GLU A 177 16.00 -6.18 7.95
N MET A 178 15.82 -6.26 9.28
CA MET A 178 15.21 -5.18 10.07
C MET A 178 16.06 -3.92 10.10
N ARG A 179 17.39 -4.04 10.27
CA ARG A 179 18.30 -2.89 10.26
C ARG A 179 18.35 -2.21 8.89
N ALA A 180 18.37 -2.99 7.81
CA ALA A 180 18.26 -2.48 6.45
C ALA A 180 16.99 -1.63 6.30
N LEU A 181 15.84 -2.20 6.70
CA LEU A 181 14.55 -1.53 6.64
C LEU A 181 14.49 -0.27 7.52
N GLN A 182 15.05 -0.31 8.73
CA GLN A 182 15.14 0.87 9.59
C GLN A 182 16.02 1.95 8.96
N SER A 183 17.11 1.60 8.28
CA SER A 183 17.96 2.55 7.57
C SER A 183 17.28 3.21 6.40
N GLU A 184 16.54 2.45 5.58
CA GLU A 184 15.76 3.01 4.48
C GLU A 184 14.67 3.97 4.98
N ARG A 185 14.04 3.62 6.11
CA ARG A 185 12.95 4.39 6.71
C ARG A 185 13.41 5.45 7.71
N ALA A 186 14.70 5.55 7.97
CA ALA A 186 15.26 6.45 8.96
C ALA A 186 15.16 7.91 8.51
N GLY A 187 14.68 8.76 9.39
CA GLY A 187 14.65 10.20 9.24
C GLY A 187 15.49 10.86 10.32
N VAL A 188 15.98 12.05 10.02
CA VAL A 188 16.76 12.87 10.94
C VAL A 188 15.82 13.73 11.77
N SER A 189 16.04 13.77 13.08
CA SER A 189 15.23 14.60 13.99
C SER A 189 15.40 16.09 13.70
N ILE A 190 14.33 16.86 13.84
CA ILE A 190 14.41 18.33 13.78
C ILE A 190 15.39 18.90 14.82
N ALA A 191 15.48 18.27 16.00
CA ALA A 191 16.38 18.66 17.07
C ALA A 191 17.85 18.61 16.64
N TYR A 192 18.25 17.58 15.88
CA TYR A 192 19.61 17.47 15.34
C TYR A 192 19.88 18.49 14.24
N LEU A 193 18.93 18.69 13.33
CA LEU A 193 19.07 19.70 12.26
C LEU A 193 19.26 21.11 12.83
N LEU A 194 18.65 21.40 13.98
CA LEU A 194 18.76 22.67 14.71
C LEU A 194 19.85 22.68 15.78
N SER A 195 20.62 21.60 15.94
CA SER A 195 21.59 21.49 17.03
C SER A 195 22.86 22.29 16.74
N GLY A 196 23.48 22.80 17.81
CA GLY A 196 24.81 23.40 17.71
C GLY A 196 25.88 22.39 17.27
N GLU A 197 25.70 21.10 17.57
CA GLU A 197 26.59 20.01 17.15
C GLU A 197 26.63 19.90 15.61
N PHE A 198 25.47 19.88 14.95
CA PHE A 198 25.44 19.81 13.48
C PHE A 198 26.00 21.09 12.84
N THR A 199 25.70 22.26 13.42
CA THR A 199 26.29 23.54 12.98
C THR A 199 27.81 23.54 13.09
N GLN A 200 28.35 23.08 14.22
CA GLN A 200 29.79 22.99 14.42
C GLN A 200 30.43 21.98 13.44
N LEU A 201 29.83 20.80 13.29
CA LEU A 201 30.30 19.80 12.32
C LEU A 201 30.34 20.36 10.90
N ALA A 202 29.28 21.08 10.48
CA ALA A 202 29.21 21.72 9.17
C ALA A 202 30.36 22.72 8.98
N ALA A 203 30.55 23.63 9.93
CA ALA A 203 31.58 24.66 9.88
C ALA A 203 33.01 24.07 9.88
N ASP A 204 33.29 23.14 10.80
CA ASP A 204 34.59 22.49 10.94
C ASP A 204 35.00 21.74 9.66
N ARG A 205 34.04 21.05 9.04
CA ARG A 205 34.30 20.25 7.83
C ARG A 205 34.43 21.12 6.58
N SER A 206 33.62 22.16 6.43
CA SER A 206 33.66 23.01 5.24
C SER A 206 34.66 24.15 5.32
N GLY A 207 35.13 24.51 6.53
CA GLY A 207 35.95 25.71 6.76
C GLY A 207 35.20 27.01 6.45
N LYS A 208 33.88 27.02 6.60
CA LYS A 208 33.01 28.16 6.27
C LYS A 208 32.04 28.40 7.42
N ASP A 209 31.77 29.65 7.74
CA ASP A 209 30.79 30.02 8.78
C ASP A 209 29.36 29.66 8.36
N GLU A 210 29.04 29.87 7.07
CA GLU A 210 27.70 29.66 6.49
C GLU A 210 27.79 28.80 5.21
N PRO A 211 28.05 27.49 5.33
CA PRO A 211 28.16 26.61 4.17
C PRO A 211 26.80 26.35 3.54
N THR A 212 26.78 26.23 2.20
CA THR A 212 25.68 25.61 1.49
C THR A 212 25.74 24.09 1.62
N PHE A 213 24.62 23.39 1.42
CA PHE A 213 24.67 21.93 1.37
C PHE A 213 25.44 21.39 0.15
N MET A 214 25.66 22.20 -0.88
CA MET A 214 26.63 21.91 -1.95
C MET A 214 28.08 21.95 -1.45
N ASP A 215 28.43 22.90 -0.57
CA ASP A 215 29.73 22.93 0.09
C ASP A 215 29.91 21.73 1.01
N LEU A 216 28.88 21.41 1.80
CA LEU A 216 28.88 20.26 2.71
C LEU A 216 28.99 18.94 1.96
N LYS A 217 28.37 18.80 0.78
CA LYS A 217 28.55 17.61 -0.07
C LYS A 217 30.03 17.33 -0.31
N THR A 218 30.76 18.35 -0.73
CA THR A 218 32.20 18.24 -1.01
C THR A 218 32.98 17.93 0.27
N ALA A 219 32.70 18.66 1.35
CA ALA A 219 33.37 18.49 2.63
C ALA A 219 33.09 17.13 3.33
N PHE A 220 31.92 16.54 3.10
CA PHE A 220 31.49 15.32 3.80
C PHE A 220 31.88 14.07 3.02
N TRP A 221 31.79 14.07 1.68
CA TRP A 221 32.02 12.86 0.88
C TRP A 221 33.16 12.94 -0.13
N LEU A 222 33.53 14.14 -0.59
CA LEU A 222 34.61 14.33 -1.56
C LEU A 222 35.93 14.80 -0.92
N SER A 223 36.00 14.78 0.41
CA SER A 223 37.20 15.07 1.20
C SER A 223 38.11 13.85 1.33
N GLU A 224 39.34 14.05 1.83
CA GLU A 224 40.28 12.95 2.14
C GLU A 224 39.76 11.98 3.20
N GLN A 225 38.91 12.45 4.12
CA GLN A 225 38.33 11.63 5.20
C GLN A 225 36.79 11.66 5.16
N PRO A 226 36.14 10.96 4.23
CA PRO A 226 34.69 10.99 4.08
C PRO A 226 33.94 10.47 5.30
N ILE A 227 32.85 11.14 5.67
CA ILE A 227 32.01 10.75 6.80
C ILE A 227 31.27 9.46 6.46
N GLY A 228 31.38 8.47 7.37
CA GLY A 228 30.67 7.18 7.23
C GLY A 228 31.33 6.17 6.30
N ARG A 229 32.52 6.46 5.74
CA ARG A 229 33.25 5.56 4.82
C ARG A 229 33.55 4.20 5.43
N ASP A 230 34.05 4.19 6.66
CA ASP A 230 34.50 2.97 7.35
C ASP A 230 33.38 2.26 8.12
N ILE A 231 32.14 2.75 7.98
CA ILE A 231 30.96 2.13 8.59
C ILE A 231 30.27 1.26 7.55
N ILE A 232 29.98 0.01 7.94
CA ILE A 232 29.21 -0.92 7.14
C ILE A 232 27.77 -0.44 7.03
N CYS A 233 27.31 -0.22 5.81
CA CYS A 233 25.96 0.20 5.51
C CYS A 233 24.98 -0.94 5.86
N PRO A 234 23.96 -0.69 6.69
CA PRO A 234 23.00 -1.72 7.07
C PRO A 234 22.09 -2.15 5.91
N ARG A 235 22.02 -1.39 4.81
CA ARG A 235 21.13 -1.66 3.67
C ARG A 235 21.68 -2.76 2.75
N ASP A 236 22.98 -2.73 2.51
CA ASP A 236 23.66 -3.60 1.52
C ASP A 236 24.82 -4.41 2.11
N GLY A 237 25.27 -4.11 3.33
CA GLY A 237 26.39 -4.79 3.98
C GLY A 237 27.77 -4.34 3.48
N GLU A 238 27.82 -3.32 2.63
CA GLU A 238 29.05 -2.79 2.04
C GLU A 238 29.57 -1.57 2.82
N ALA A 239 30.85 -1.24 2.69
CA ALA A 239 31.43 -0.04 3.31
C ALA A 239 30.79 1.24 2.74
N GLY A 240 30.72 2.30 3.56
CA GLY A 240 30.11 3.58 3.19
C GLY A 240 28.61 3.61 3.46
N CYS A 241 28.23 4.13 4.64
CA CYS A 241 26.83 4.24 5.05
C CYS A 241 26.19 5.61 4.68
N ALA A 242 24.86 5.68 4.70
CA ALA A 242 24.16 6.96 4.62
C ALA A 242 24.44 7.79 5.87
N LEU A 243 24.43 9.12 5.77
CA LEU A 243 24.74 9.99 6.93
C LEU A 243 23.73 9.79 8.08
N VAL A 244 22.48 9.45 7.79
CA VAL A 244 21.48 9.09 8.80
C VAL A 244 21.87 7.85 9.62
N ASP A 245 22.73 6.97 9.09
CA ASP A 245 23.27 5.82 9.81
C ASP A 245 24.51 6.16 10.64
N TRP A 246 25.15 7.30 10.37
CA TRP A 246 26.33 7.79 11.07
C TRP A 246 25.99 8.69 12.27
N ILE A 247 24.90 9.45 12.21
CA ILE A 247 24.48 10.34 13.31
C ILE A 247 24.08 9.58 14.59
N PRO A 248 24.06 10.24 15.77
CA PRO A 248 23.61 9.63 17.01
C PRO A 248 22.20 9.01 16.91
N ARG A 249 22.00 7.84 17.53
CA ARG A 249 20.78 7.03 17.37
C ARG A 249 19.54 7.71 17.91
N GLU A 250 19.65 8.52 18.96
CA GLU A 250 18.56 9.32 19.54
C GLU A 250 17.96 10.32 18.53
N HIS A 251 18.75 10.73 17.54
CA HIS A 251 18.35 11.68 16.50
C HIS A 251 17.80 11.00 15.25
N ARG A 252 17.57 9.68 15.31
CA ARG A 252 17.16 8.85 14.19
C ARG A 252 15.94 8.00 14.56
N ARG A 253 14.82 8.20 13.87
CA ARG A 253 13.63 7.33 13.95
C ARG A 253 12.97 7.21 12.59
N GLN A 254 11.88 6.46 12.51
CA GLN A 254 11.08 6.38 11.30
C GLN A 254 10.63 7.78 10.84
N GLN A 255 10.78 8.05 9.54
CA GLN A 255 10.39 9.32 8.92
C GLN A 255 8.91 9.63 9.13
N THR A 256 8.63 10.88 9.46
CA THR A 256 7.30 11.44 9.71
C THR A 256 6.90 12.51 8.69
N HIS A 257 7.89 13.17 8.09
CA HIS A 257 7.69 14.24 7.11
C HIS A 257 8.74 14.12 6.00
N PHE A 258 8.32 14.34 4.75
CA PHE A 258 9.21 14.48 3.62
C PHE A 258 9.65 15.93 3.52
N MET A 259 10.95 16.21 3.46
CA MET A 259 11.44 17.57 3.28
C MET A 259 11.77 17.80 1.81
N SER A 260 11.04 18.72 1.16
CA SER A 260 11.34 19.21 -0.19
C SER A 260 12.10 20.52 -0.10
N TRP A 261 13.31 20.56 -0.67
CA TRP A 261 14.27 21.67 -0.52
C TRP A 261 15.40 21.53 -1.55
N THR A 262 16.34 22.48 -1.60
CA THR A 262 17.49 22.42 -2.50
C THR A 262 18.82 22.56 -1.77
N TRP A 263 19.84 21.84 -2.25
CA TRP A 263 21.18 21.87 -1.68
C TRP A 263 21.91 23.21 -1.89
N LYS A 264 21.36 24.10 -2.73
CA LYS A 264 21.84 25.48 -2.89
C LYS A 264 21.65 26.33 -1.63
N TYR A 265 20.78 25.91 -0.70
CA TYR A 265 20.54 26.65 0.53
C TYR A 265 21.72 26.59 1.48
N THR A 266 21.91 27.66 2.25
CA THR A 266 22.83 27.67 3.40
C THR A 266 22.23 26.90 4.57
N LEU A 267 23.10 26.47 5.49
CA LEU A 267 22.66 25.84 6.73
C LEU A 267 21.70 26.73 7.51
N GLN A 268 22.02 28.03 7.68
CA GLN A 268 21.15 28.96 8.40
C GLN A 268 19.80 29.16 7.74
N GLN A 269 19.70 29.18 6.40
CA GLN A 269 18.41 29.27 5.72
C GLN A 269 17.51 28.08 6.10
N VAL A 270 18.04 26.87 6.05
CA VAL A 270 17.30 25.65 6.42
C VAL A 270 16.94 25.67 7.91
N GLN A 271 17.88 25.99 8.80
CA GLN A 271 17.63 26.06 10.24
C GLN A 271 16.59 27.13 10.60
N SER A 272 16.66 28.32 9.99
CA SER A 272 15.69 29.40 10.24
C SER A 272 14.27 29.00 9.83
N ALA A 273 14.12 28.32 8.70
CA ALA A 273 12.83 27.82 8.24
C ALA A 273 12.29 26.70 9.14
N LEU A 274 13.15 25.78 9.55
CA LEU A 274 12.78 24.68 10.45
C LEU A 274 12.46 25.15 11.87
N GLN A 275 13.08 26.22 12.37
CA GLN A 275 12.70 26.84 13.64
C GLN A 275 11.24 27.32 13.60
N MET A 276 10.85 28.02 12.52
CA MET A 276 9.46 28.46 12.35
C MET A 276 8.47 27.29 12.25
N PHE A 277 8.86 26.22 11.58
CA PHE A 277 8.07 25.00 11.53
C PHE A 277 7.92 24.36 12.93
N GLY A 278 9.02 24.33 13.68
CA GLY A 278 9.11 23.73 15.01
C GLY A 278 8.15 24.35 16.03
N ASP A 279 7.88 25.66 15.93
CA ASP A 279 6.97 26.38 16.83
C ASP A 279 5.53 25.82 16.80
N GLY A 280 5.12 25.19 15.69
CA GLY A 280 3.79 24.60 15.51
C GLY A 280 3.72 23.08 15.74
N LEU A 281 4.83 22.41 16.05
CA LEU A 281 4.87 20.95 16.17
C LEU A 281 4.29 20.44 17.49
N VAL A 282 3.45 19.41 17.40
CA VAL A 282 2.99 18.64 18.55
C VAL A 282 3.70 17.28 18.56
N GLY A 283 4.86 17.24 19.20
CA GLY A 283 5.65 16.01 19.38
C GLY A 283 6.89 15.90 18.46
N PRO A 284 7.58 14.74 18.49
CA PRO A 284 8.84 14.57 17.78
C PRO A 284 8.62 14.49 16.26
N CYS A 285 9.51 15.13 15.51
CA CYS A 285 9.48 15.17 14.05
C CYS A 285 10.81 14.67 13.47
N TYR A 286 10.71 13.71 12.55
CA TYR A 286 11.82 13.12 11.82
C TYR A 286 11.62 13.30 10.33
N PHE A 287 12.58 13.91 9.66
CA PHE A 287 12.50 14.25 8.25
C PHE A 287 13.21 13.22 7.37
N TYR A 288 12.57 12.86 6.26
CA TYR A 288 13.32 12.44 5.09
C TYR A 288 14.02 13.67 4.52
N VAL A 289 15.34 13.72 4.65
CA VAL A 289 16.20 14.75 4.04
C VAL A 289 17.15 14.02 3.10
N CYS A 290 17.03 14.25 1.80
CA CYS A 290 17.80 13.53 0.79
C CYS A 290 19.32 13.56 1.03
N PHE A 291 19.86 14.66 1.59
CA PHE A 291 21.27 14.78 1.99
C PHE A 291 21.67 13.76 3.08
N PHE A 292 20.79 13.47 4.03
CA PHE A 292 21.05 12.55 5.14
C PHE A 292 20.71 11.09 4.81
N VAL A 293 19.55 10.89 4.16
CA VAL A 293 18.94 9.58 4.03
C VAL A 293 19.46 8.82 2.81
N ASN A 294 19.72 9.51 1.70
CA ASN A 294 20.27 8.82 0.54
C ASN A 294 21.73 8.44 0.81
N ASN A 295 22.11 7.22 0.39
CA ASN A 295 23.49 6.80 0.52
C ASN A 295 24.34 7.50 -0.55
N GLN A 296 25.00 8.58 -0.16
CA GLN A 296 25.80 9.40 -1.07
C GLN A 296 27.02 8.66 -1.62
N PHE A 297 27.52 7.61 -0.96
CA PHE A 297 28.58 6.76 -1.52
C PHE A 297 28.10 6.07 -2.81
N ARG A 298 26.90 5.48 -2.78
CA ARG A 298 26.32 4.78 -3.93
C ARG A 298 25.95 5.72 -5.08
N ILE A 299 25.52 6.94 -4.75
CA ILE A 299 25.04 7.94 -5.71
C ILE A 299 26.19 8.75 -6.31
N LEU A 300 27.06 9.33 -5.47
CA LEU A 300 28.08 10.28 -5.91
C LEU A 300 29.40 9.62 -6.31
N LEU A 301 29.82 8.59 -5.57
CA LEU A 301 31.15 8.00 -5.75
C LEU A 301 31.12 6.77 -6.66
N GLU A 302 30.14 5.90 -6.48
CA GLU A 302 30.05 4.64 -7.24
C GLU A 302 29.14 4.75 -8.46
N GLN A 303 28.27 5.77 -8.53
CA GLN A 303 27.32 6.03 -9.62
C GLN A 303 26.52 4.78 -10.04
N THR A 304 26.18 3.92 -9.07
CA THR A 304 25.51 2.65 -9.37
C THR A 304 24.10 2.88 -9.93
N ALA A 305 23.66 1.99 -10.82
CA ALA A 305 22.29 1.98 -11.37
C ALA A 305 21.22 1.99 -10.26
N ALA A 306 21.49 1.30 -9.14
CA ALA A 306 20.61 1.27 -7.96
C ALA A 306 20.42 2.65 -7.30
N GLY A 307 21.38 3.57 -7.44
CA GLY A 307 21.33 4.91 -6.85
C GLY A 307 20.71 5.99 -7.74
N SER A 308 20.71 5.83 -9.07
CA SER A 308 20.27 6.83 -10.05
C SER A 308 18.96 6.43 -10.76
N ASP A 309 18.84 5.17 -11.15
CA ASP A 309 17.79 4.73 -12.08
C ASP A 309 16.44 4.53 -11.38
N ASN A 310 16.44 4.32 -10.06
CA ASN A 310 15.23 4.11 -9.25
C ASN A 310 14.84 5.28 -8.35
N LEU A 311 15.50 6.45 -8.47
CA LEU A 311 15.24 7.59 -7.59
C LEU A 311 13.78 8.04 -7.58
N GLU A 312 13.07 7.92 -8.70
CA GLU A 312 11.64 8.25 -8.78
C GLU A 312 10.77 7.30 -7.99
N ALA A 313 10.94 5.99 -8.18
CA ALA A 313 10.16 4.98 -7.47
C ALA A 313 10.44 5.08 -5.96
N VAL A 314 11.72 5.24 -5.59
CA VAL A 314 12.13 5.46 -4.20
C VAL A 314 11.56 6.76 -3.64
N PHE A 315 11.53 7.83 -4.43
CA PHE A 315 10.93 9.11 -4.05
C PHE A 315 9.42 8.98 -3.83
N GLU A 316 8.68 8.49 -4.83
CA GLU A 316 7.23 8.39 -4.80
C GLU A 316 6.78 7.43 -3.71
N ASP A 317 7.48 6.31 -3.50
CA ASP A 317 7.20 5.36 -2.42
C ASP A 317 7.46 5.98 -1.04
N ASN A 318 8.55 6.73 -0.88
CA ASN A 318 8.80 7.44 0.37
C ASN A 318 7.76 8.51 0.63
N LEU A 319 7.42 9.30 -0.38
CA LEU A 319 6.44 10.36 -0.27
C LEU A 319 5.05 9.79 0.07
N LYS A 320 4.60 8.75 -0.63
CA LYS A 320 3.35 8.02 -0.32
C LYS A 320 3.35 7.42 1.09
N ARG A 321 4.45 6.78 1.49
CA ARG A 321 4.56 6.13 2.81
C ARG A 321 4.52 7.15 3.94
N ILE A 322 5.16 8.30 3.76
CA ILE A 322 5.23 9.35 4.79
C ILE A 322 3.90 10.13 4.85
N GLY A 323 3.33 10.46 3.70
CA GLY A 323 2.01 11.10 3.59
C GLY A 323 1.95 12.57 4.00
N LYS A 324 3.09 13.20 4.34
CA LYS A 324 3.21 14.62 4.70
C LYS A 324 4.49 15.19 4.10
N MET A 325 4.40 16.41 3.57
CA MET A 325 5.56 17.12 3.01
C MET A 325 5.72 18.50 3.64
N VAL A 326 6.95 18.86 3.98
CA VAL A 326 7.37 20.22 4.32
C VAL A 326 8.26 20.74 3.21
N ALA A 327 7.87 21.85 2.59
CA ALA A 327 8.61 22.48 1.51
C ALA A 327 9.30 23.74 2.02
N ILE A 328 10.64 23.81 1.94
CA ILE A 328 11.40 24.99 2.33
C ILE A 328 11.51 25.93 1.14
N LEU A 329 10.92 27.12 1.28
CA LEU A 329 11.01 28.20 0.32
C LEU A 329 12.02 29.23 0.80
N ASP A 330 13.07 29.50 0.02
CA ASP A 330 14.13 30.45 0.39
C ASP A 330 13.64 31.89 0.42
N THR A 331 12.87 32.27 -0.59
CA THR A 331 12.30 33.61 -0.75
C THR A 331 10.93 33.55 -1.40
N TRP A 332 10.08 34.55 -1.20
CA TRP A 332 8.84 34.67 -1.98
C TRP A 332 9.10 35.34 -3.34
N ASP A 333 10.13 36.17 -3.45
CA ASP A 333 10.51 36.86 -4.69
C ASP A 333 11.46 35.99 -5.52
N ARG A 334 10.93 35.34 -6.56
CA ARG A 334 11.68 34.47 -7.50
C ARG A 334 12.54 33.42 -6.80
N PRO A 335 11.92 32.53 -5.99
CA PRO A 335 12.64 31.52 -5.23
C PRO A 335 13.51 30.60 -6.09
N VAL A 336 14.72 30.32 -5.59
CA VAL A 336 15.57 29.27 -6.17
C VAL A 336 14.83 27.92 -6.12
N TYR A 337 13.95 27.72 -5.14
CA TYR A 337 13.07 26.55 -5.06
C TYR A 337 12.33 26.27 -6.38
N LEU A 338 11.77 27.28 -7.04
CA LEU A 338 10.98 27.11 -8.28
C LEU A 338 11.85 26.96 -9.53
N SER A 339 13.14 27.27 -9.43
CA SER A 339 14.12 27.09 -10.52
C SER A 339 14.70 25.67 -10.62
N ARG A 340 14.33 24.77 -9.70
CA ARG A 340 14.91 23.43 -9.59
C ARG A 340 13.93 22.37 -10.06
N ILE A 341 14.34 21.54 -11.01
CA ILE A 341 13.40 20.61 -11.64
C ILE A 341 12.87 19.55 -10.67
N TRP A 342 13.70 19.10 -9.73
CA TRP A 342 13.31 18.13 -8.71
C TRP A 342 12.25 18.69 -7.76
N THR A 343 12.42 19.91 -7.24
CA THR A 343 11.43 20.52 -6.32
C THR A 343 10.11 20.79 -7.03
N VAL A 344 10.13 21.25 -8.29
CA VAL A 344 8.91 21.43 -9.10
C VAL A 344 8.20 20.09 -9.32
N PHE A 345 8.96 19.04 -9.67
CA PHE A 345 8.42 17.70 -9.84
C PHE A 345 7.87 17.12 -8.52
N GLU A 346 8.56 17.33 -7.39
CA GLU A 346 8.13 16.91 -6.07
C GLU A 346 6.78 17.54 -5.68
N GLN A 347 6.61 18.85 -5.93
CA GLN A 347 5.35 19.56 -5.71
C GLN A 347 4.23 19.01 -6.59
N PHE A 348 4.53 18.77 -7.87
CA PHE A 348 3.59 18.19 -8.81
C PHE A 348 3.11 16.81 -8.35
N VAL A 349 4.03 15.92 -7.99
CA VAL A 349 3.70 14.57 -7.51
C VAL A 349 2.91 14.64 -6.21
N ALA A 350 3.38 15.38 -5.20
CA ALA A 350 2.71 15.53 -3.91
C ALA A 350 1.26 16.00 -4.06
N SER A 351 1.04 17.01 -4.89
CA SER A 351 -0.30 17.54 -5.15
C SER A 351 -1.17 16.55 -5.94
N THR A 352 -0.60 15.83 -6.91
CA THR A 352 -1.31 14.80 -7.68
C THR A 352 -1.83 13.66 -6.79
N ILE A 353 -1.03 13.21 -5.83
CA ILE A 353 -1.42 12.18 -4.85
C ILE A 353 -2.07 12.75 -3.58
N LYS A 354 -2.42 14.04 -3.59
CA LYS A 354 -3.14 14.76 -2.52
C LYS A 354 -2.46 14.68 -1.15
N ILE A 355 -1.13 14.72 -1.13
CA ILE A 355 -0.38 14.86 0.11
C ILE A 355 -0.44 16.30 0.59
N GLU A 356 -0.57 16.45 1.91
CA GLU A 356 -0.49 17.74 2.57
C GLU A 356 0.92 18.31 2.43
N VAL A 357 1.03 19.47 1.77
CA VAL A 357 2.27 20.24 1.66
C VAL A 357 2.17 21.47 2.56
N GLN A 358 3.10 21.58 3.50
CA GLN A 358 3.28 22.78 4.32
C GLN A 358 4.53 23.54 3.87
N PHE A 359 4.33 24.76 3.38
CA PHE A 359 5.45 25.65 3.06
C PHE A 359 5.98 26.34 4.30
N VAL A 360 7.30 26.38 4.41
CA VAL A 360 8.04 27.04 5.48
C VAL A 360 9.15 27.88 4.86
N MET A 361 9.57 28.94 5.53
CA MET A 361 10.56 29.87 5.00
C MET A 361 11.40 30.49 6.12
N PRO A 362 12.60 31.01 5.82
CA PRO A 362 13.41 31.72 6.80
C PRO A 362 12.64 32.88 7.45
N LYS A 363 12.90 33.13 8.74
CA LYS A 363 12.17 34.12 9.53
C LYS A 363 12.22 35.54 8.97
N ALA A 364 13.36 35.93 8.42
CA ALA A 364 13.51 37.24 7.78
C ALA A 364 12.62 37.35 6.54
N THR A 365 12.61 36.32 5.70
CA THR A 365 11.78 36.24 4.50
C THR A 365 10.29 36.21 4.83
N ALA A 366 9.87 35.46 5.86
CA ALA A 366 8.49 35.45 6.33
C ALA A 366 8.00 36.85 6.70
N LYS A 367 8.83 37.63 7.38
CA LYS A 367 8.51 39.02 7.72
C LYS A 367 8.42 39.93 6.50
N GLN A 368 9.29 39.74 5.50
CA GLN A 368 9.22 40.48 4.25
C GLN A 368 7.93 40.17 3.50
N LEU A 369 7.57 38.89 3.39
CA LEU A 369 6.31 38.45 2.79
C LEU A 369 5.10 39.08 3.49
N GLN A 370 5.07 39.03 4.83
CA GLN A 370 4.01 39.67 5.61
C GLN A 370 3.96 41.19 5.38
N GLY A 371 5.12 41.84 5.25
CA GLY A 371 5.22 43.27 4.93
C GLY A 371 4.64 43.61 3.56
N GLU A 372 4.93 42.81 2.54
CA GLU A 372 4.36 42.98 1.20
C GLU A 372 2.85 42.77 1.20
N ILE A 373 2.34 41.70 1.84
CA ILE A 373 0.90 41.46 1.97
C ILE A 373 0.23 42.64 2.69
N ALA A 374 0.87 43.18 3.72
CA ALA A 374 0.35 44.33 4.47
C ALA A 374 0.34 45.65 3.66
N SER A 375 1.03 45.71 2.51
CA SER A 375 1.00 46.87 1.61
C SER A 375 -0.27 46.94 0.74
N GLY A 376 -1.16 45.96 0.85
CA GLY A 376 -2.46 45.95 0.15
C GLY A 376 -2.42 45.15 -1.15
N SER A 377 -3.34 45.44 -2.07
CA SER A 377 -3.54 44.67 -3.30
C SER A 377 -2.27 44.61 -4.16
N GLU A 378 -1.56 45.72 -4.33
CA GLU A 378 -0.33 45.75 -5.15
C GLU A 378 0.76 44.83 -4.60
N GLY A 379 0.90 44.72 -3.28
CA GLY A 379 1.86 43.81 -2.67
C GLY A 379 1.46 42.35 -2.78
N ILE A 380 0.16 42.06 -2.66
CA ILE A 380 -0.37 40.71 -2.90
C ILE A 380 -0.13 40.30 -4.36
N ASP A 381 -0.38 41.20 -5.32
CA ASP A 381 -0.16 40.95 -6.74
C ASP A 381 1.33 40.67 -7.03
N ARG A 382 2.25 41.48 -6.47
CA ARG A 382 3.70 41.22 -6.59
C ARG A 382 4.11 39.84 -6.08
N VAL A 383 3.55 39.41 -4.96
CA VAL A 383 3.83 38.10 -4.38
C VAL A 383 3.27 36.98 -5.25
N ILE A 384 2.03 37.13 -5.73
CA ILE A 384 1.39 36.16 -6.63
C ILE A 384 2.21 36.02 -7.91
N ASP A 385 2.60 37.14 -8.54
CA ASP A 385 3.39 37.15 -9.75
C ASP A 385 4.73 36.42 -9.53
N ALA A 386 5.46 36.77 -8.47
CA ALA A 386 6.75 36.17 -8.17
C ALA A 386 6.70 34.65 -7.92
N LEU A 387 5.61 34.15 -7.33
CA LEU A 387 5.40 32.73 -7.06
C LEU A 387 4.75 31.97 -8.23
N SER A 388 4.23 32.69 -9.23
CA SER A 388 3.59 32.12 -10.42
C SER A 388 4.56 31.92 -11.59
N GLU A 389 5.78 32.47 -11.51
CA GLU A 389 6.87 32.29 -12.49
C GLU A 389 7.48 30.86 -12.46
N VAL A 390 6.65 29.83 -12.55
CA VAL A 390 7.08 28.42 -12.63
C VAL A 390 7.35 28.04 -14.09
N ASP A 391 8.56 27.55 -14.37
CA ASP A 391 8.95 27.03 -15.69
C ASP A 391 9.77 25.75 -15.54
N SER A 392 9.09 24.60 -15.57
CA SER A 392 9.70 23.28 -15.46
C SER A 392 10.56 22.92 -16.69
N ALA A 393 10.35 23.55 -17.84
CA ALA A 393 11.19 23.31 -19.02
C ALA A 393 12.58 23.95 -18.86
N ARG A 394 12.64 25.13 -18.21
CA ARG A 394 13.87 25.87 -17.90
C ARG A 394 14.49 25.51 -16.55
N ALA A 395 13.74 24.87 -15.65
CA ALA A 395 14.26 24.46 -14.35
C ALA A 395 15.43 23.47 -14.48
N GLU A 396 16.38 23.53 -13.54
CA GLU A 396 17.67 22.84 -13.66
C GLU A 396 17.91 21.83 -12.52
N ALA A 397 18.72 20.81 -12.76
CA ALA A 397 19.34 19.97 -11.73
C ALA A 397 20.85 20.19 -11.70
N TRP A 398 21.52 19.74 -10.63
CA TRP A 398 22.99 19.78 -10.60
C TRP A 398 23.62 18.74 -11.54
N LYS A 399 22.98 17.57 -11.65
CA LYS A 399 23.40 16.47 -12.50
C LYS A 399 22.56 16.49 -13.78
N LEU A 400 23.21 16.59 -14.93
CA LEU A 400 22.53 16.73 -16.22
C LEU A 400 21.68 15.50 -16.54
N GLU A 401 22.15 14.30 -16.20
CA GLU A 401 21.40 13.05 -16.43
C GLU A 401 20.08 13.05 -15.66
N ASP A 402 20.11 13.47 -14.39
CA ASP A 402 18.92 13.56 -13.55
C ASP A 402 17.95 14.64 -14.09
N GLU A 403 18.49 15.77 -14.56
CA GLU A 403 17.67 16.81 -15.19
C GLU A 403 16.95 16.29 -16.44
N LEU A 404 17.69 15.67 -17.36
CA LEU A 404 17.13 15.12 -18.59
C LEU A 404 16.10 14.04 -18.30
N LYS A 405 16.35 13.19 -17.30
CA LYS A 405 15.43 12.14 -16.89
C LYS A 405 14.11 12.70 -16.39
N VAL A 406 14.14 13.67 -15.45
CA VAL A 406 12.92 14.29 -14.93
C VAL A 406 12.17 15.06 -16.01
N LYS A 407 12.89 15.79 -16.86
CA LYS A 407 12.29 16.49 -18.00
C LYS A 407 11.65 15.54 -19.01
N SER A 408 12.28 14.39 -19.30
CA SER A 408 11.69 13.37 -20.17
C SER A 408 10.41 12.81 -19.58
N MET A 409 10.42 12.42 -18.30
CA MET A 409 9.22 11.91 -17.65
C MET A 409 8.06 12.90 -17.68
N ILE A 410 8.31 14.17 -17.37
CA ILE A 410 7.28 15.21 -17.45
C ILE A 410 6.74 15.30 -18.88
N LYS A 411 7.63 15.34 -19.88
CA LYS A 411 7.27 15.44 -21.30
C LYS A 411 6.48 14.23 -21.78
N ASP A 412 6.83 13.03 -21.33
CA ASP A 412 6.25 11.75 -21.76
C ASP A 412 4.92 11.45 -21.05
N THR A 413 4.61 12.13 -19.94
CA THR A 413 3.39 11.92 -19.15
C THR A 413 2.34 13.01 -19.37
N VAL A 414 2.53 14.19 -18.76
CA VAL A 414 1.53 15.27 -18.71
C VAL A 414 1.94 16.55 -19.45
N GLY A 415 3.24 16.68 -19.74
CA GLY A 415 3.85 17.85 -20.36
C GLY A 415 4.14 19.00 -19.37
N PHE A 416 5.16 19.82 -19.70
CA PHE A 416 5.63 20.94 -18.86
C PHE A 416 4.51 21.93 -18.52
N ARG A 417 3.69 22.34 -19.50
CA ARG A 417 2.60 23.30 -19.28
C ARG A 417 1.61 22.85 -18.20
N TYR A 418 1.33 21.55 -18.13
CA TYR A 418 0.43 21.00 -17.11
C TYR A 418 1.08 21.05 -15.73
N VAL A 419 2.35 20.65 -15.63
CA VAL A 419 3.14 20.74 -14.39
C VAL A 419 3.22 22.19 -13.90
N ASP A 420 3.58 23.13 -14.78
CA ASP A 420 3.73 24.55 -14.44
C ASP A 420 2.42 25.13 -13.92
N SER A 421 1.33 24.96 -14.67
CA SER A 421 -0.02 25.41 -14.25
C SER A 421 -0.44 24.82 -12.90
N HIS A 422 -0.15 23.53 -12.70
CA HIS A 422 -0.52 22.83 -11.48
C HIS A 422 0.28 23.32 -10.26
N VAL A 423 1.59 23.49 -10.40
CA VAL A 423 2.45 24.00 -9.32
C VAL A 423 2.15 25.47 -9.04
N THR A 424 1.92 26.30 -10.06
CA THR A 424 1.43 27.68 -9.89
C THR A 424 0.14 27.71 -9.09
N ASN A 425 -0.83 26.84 -9.39
CA ASN A 425 -2.08 26.75 -8.63
C ASN A 425 -1.85 26.34 -7.15
N VAL A 426 -0.91 25.44 -6.88
CA VAL A 426 -0.50 25.08 -5.50
C VAL A 426 0.04 26.30 -4.77
N MET A 427 0.94 27.06 -5.41
CA MET A 427 1.56 28.26 -4.83
C MET A 427 0.54 29.37 -4.59
N THR A 428 -0.34 29.65 -5.55
CA THR A 428 -1.39 30.68 -5.43
C THR A 428 -2.44 30.31 -4.37
N THR A 429 -2.80 29.03 -4.27
CA THR A 429 -3.68 28.54 -3.21
C THR A 429 -3.03 28.70 -1.83
N TRP A 430 -1.74 28.39 -1.72
CA TRP A 430 -1.00 28.55 -0.46
C TRP A 430 -0.91 30.02 -0.05
N ILE A 431 -0.53 30.93 -0.94
CA ILE A 431 -0.46 32.36 -0.59
C ILE A 431 -1.83 32.91 -0.19
N GLY A 432 -2.91 32.46 -0.84
CA GLY A 432 -4.28 32.80 -0.43
C GLY A 432 -4.56 32.45 1.04
N LYS A 433 -4.12 31.28 1.50
CA LYS A 433 -4.24 30.88 2.92
C LYS A 433 -3.38 31.74 3.85
N VAL A 434 -2.18 32.13 3.43
CA VAL A 434 -1.29 33.01 4.21
C VAL A 434 -1.90 34.40 4.37
N VAL A 435 -2.46 34.97 3.29
CA VAL A 435 -3.19 36.25 3.33
C VAL A 435 -4.39 36.14 4.27
N GLU A 436 -5.19 35.08 4.15
CA GLU A 436 -6.36 34.83 4.99
C GLU A 436 -5.99 34.73 6.48
N GLN A 437 -4.90 34.01 6.80
CA GLN A 437 -4.38 33.93 8.17
C GLN A 437 -3.89 35.28 8.68
N THR A 438 -3.14 36.03 7.87
CA THR A 438 -2.63 37.36 8.23
C THR A 438 -3.78 38.32 8.54
N CYS A 439 -4.83 38.31 7.72
CA CYS A 439 -6.04 39.09 7.96
C CYS A 439 -6.73 38.71 9.28
N ARG A 440 -6.87 37.40 9.58
CA ARG A 440 -7.42 36.92 10.85
C ARG A 440 -6.61 37.42 12.05
N GLU A 441 -5.29 37.29 12.02
CA GLU A 441 -4.42 37.75 13.11
C GLU A 441 -4.49 39.26 13.34
N LEU A 442 -4.61 40.04 12.27
CA LEU A 442 -4.79 41.50 12.36
C LEU A 442 -6.15 41.86 12.99
N LEU A 443 -7.21 41.14 12.62
CA LEU A 443 -8.54 41.33 13.22
C LEU A 443 -8.54 40.97 14.71
N ASP A 444 -7.94 39.84 15.09
CA ASP A 444 -7.86 39.41 16.49
C ASP A 444 -7.08 40.43 17.34
N LYS A 445 -5.97 40.96 16.81
CA LYS A 445 -5.21 42.05 17.46
C LYS A 445 -6.05 43.32 17.61
N ALA A 446 -6.81 43.69 16.59
CA ALA A 446 -7.69 44.86 16.64
C ALA A 446 -8.83 44.68 17.65
N LEU A 447 -9.45 43.49 17.70
CA LEU A 447 -10.49 43.14 18.67
C LEU A 447 -9.95 43.11 20.09
N ALA A 448 -8.77 42.52 20.32
CA ALA A 448 -8.12 42.50 21.63
C ALA A 448 -7.76 43.92 22.11
N LYS A 449 -7.25 44.78 21.21
CA LYS A 449 -6.96 46.18 21.53
C LYS A 449 -8.24 46.96 21.87
N LYS A 450 -9.34 46.69 21.17
CA LYS A 450 -10.65 47.29 21.47
C LYS A 450 -11.20 46.81 22.82
N ALA A 451 -11.05 45.53 23.15
CA ALA A 451 -11.44 44.98 24.45
C ALA A 451 -10.62 45.56 25.61
N LEU A 452 -9.33 45.82 25.41
CA LEU A 452 -8.47 46.49 26.38
C LEU A 452 -8.78 47.99 26.53
N ALA A 453 -9.17 48.66 25.43
CA ALA A 453 -9.53 50.08 25.45
C ALA A 453 -10.91 50.34 26.07
N ASN A 454 -11.84 49.40 25.91
CA ASN A 454 -13.21 49.49 26.44
C ASN A 454 -13.31 48.76 27.79
N GLY A 455 -12.50 49.13 28.79
CA GLY A 455 -12.74 48.65 30.15
C GLY A 455 -14.21 48.81 30.52
N ASP A 456 -14.90 47.68 30.75
CA ASP A 456 -16.32 47.57 31.11
C ASP A 456 -17.35 47.47 29.94
N GLY A 457 -18.45 46.76 30.22
CA GLY A 457 -19.27 45.98 29.28
C GLY A 457 -19.92 46.69 28.06
N GLY A 458 -20.07 45.93 26.96
CA GLY A 458 -21.10 46.21 25.93
C GLY A 458 -20.79 45.83 24.47
N ASN A 459 -21.48 44.78 23.99
CA ASN A 459 -21.84 44.44 22.60
C ASN A 459 -20.74 44.44 21.50
N GLY A 460 -20.09 43.29 21.32
CA GLY A 460 -19.20 42.98 20.19
C GLY A 460 -19.87 42.38 18.94
N GLN A 461 -21.20 42.31 18.87
CA GLN A 461 -21.90 41.42 17.93
C GLN A 461 -22.15 41.99 16.51
N VAL A 462 -21.84 43.28 16.26
CA VAL A 462 -22.20 43.97 15.00
C VAL A 462 -21.14 43.86 13.89
N ILE A 463 -19.91 43.43 14.19
CA ILE A 463 -18.81 43.41 13.20
C ILE A 463 -18.72 42.07 12.44
N LEU A 464 -19.19 40.97 13.04
CA LEU A 464 -19.13 39.63 12.44
C LEU A 464 -20.06 39.46 11.22
N SER A 465 -21.14 40.24 11.13
CA SER A 465 -22.12 40.17 10.05
C SER A 465 -21.64 40.87 8.78
N ALA A 466 -20.96 42.01 8.90
CA ALA A 466 -20.36 42.72 7.77
C ALA A 466 -19.21 41.92 7.13
N TRP A 467 -18.50 41.12 7.92
CA TRP A 467 -17.38 40.29 7.46
C TRP A 467 -17.84 39.04 6.70
N HIS A 468 -18.93 38.39 7.16
CA HIS A 468 -19.55 37.29 6.41
C HIS A 468 -20.02 37.74 5.02
N ALA A 469 -20.55 38.97 4.90
CA ALA A 469 -20.97 39.51 3.61
C ALA A 469 -19.80 39.73 2.64
N ALA A 470 -18.70 40.36 3.10
CA ALA A 470 -17.52 40.62 2.25
C ALA A 470 -16.77 39.34 1.82
N MET A 471 -16.72 38.32 2.68
CA MET A 471 -16.06 37.04 2.35
C MET A 471 -16.88 36.16 1.39
N ILE A 472 -18.21 36.27 1.40
CA ILE A 472 -19.07 35.58 0.42
C ILE A 472 -18.84 36.15 -0.99
N GLU A 473 -18.62 37.47 -1.13
CA GLU A 473 -18.36 38.11 -2.42
C GLU A 473 -16.95 37.82 -2.98
N ILE A 474 -15.90 37.76 -2.14
CA ILE A 474 -14.55 37.35 -2.58
C ILE A 474 -14.56 35.91 -3.13
N ARG A 475 -15.36 35.03 -2.53
CA ARG A 475 -15.55 33.65 -3.00
C ARG A 475 -16.34 33.57 -4.32
N GLN A 476 -17.05 34.63 -4.71
CA GLN A 476 -17.88 34.70 -5.92
C GLN A 476 -17.28 35.55 -7.05
N GLY A 477 -16.08 36.13 -6.88
CA GLY A 477 -15.30 36.74 -7.96
C GLY A 477 -15.90 38.02 -8.56
N THR A 478 -16.72 38.76 -7.81
CA THR A 478 -17.21 40.08 -8.25
C THR A 478 -16.47 41.18 -7.51
N GLY A 479 -15.67 41.96 -8.23
CA GLY A 479 -14.82 43.00 -7.67
C GLY A 479 -15.60 44.25 -7.26
N MET A 480 -15.37 44.73 -6.05
CA MET A 480 -15.78 46.08 -5.63
C MET A 480 -14.54 46.88 -5.18
N LEU A 481 -14.38 48.07 -5.74
CA LEU A 481 -13.37 49.05 -5.34
C LEU A 481 -13.72 49.57 -3.94
N ILE A 482 -12.84 49.34 -2.95
CA ILE A 482 -12.95 49.96 -1.63
C ILE A 482 -12.05 51.20 -1.61
N GLN A 483 -12.64 52.38 -1.71
CA GLN A 483 -11.93 53.64 -1.47
C GLN A 483 -11.96 53.93 0.04
N VAL A 484 -10.82 53.77 0.71
CA VAL A 484 -10.67 54.06 2.14
C VAL A 484 -10.22 55.51 2.30
N ASP A 485 -11.13 56.39 2.74
CA ASP A 485 -10.74 57.74 3.14
C ASP A 485 -10.73 57.90 4.67
N ARG A 486 -9.77 58.69 5.15
CA ARG A 486 -9.45 58.83 6.57
C ARG A 486 -10.61 59.54 7.30
N PHE A 487 -11.11 58.86 8.32
CA PHE A 487 -12.15 59.26 9.29
C PHE A 487 -13.60 59.22 8.78
N ARG A 488 -14.34 58.24 9.32
CA ARG A 488 -15.80 57.97 9.29
C ARG A 488 -16.26 57.00 8.20
N VAL A 489 -16.62 55.79 8.63
CA VAL A 489 -17.51 54.90 7.88
C VAL A 489 -18.92 55.50 7.96
N LEU A 490 -19.35 56.15 6.88
CA LEU A 490 -20.76 56.49 6.63
C LEU A 490 -21.25 55.57 5.52
N ALA A 491 -22.08 54.59 5.87
CA ALA A 491 -22.80 53.80 4.89
C ALA A 491 -23.95 54.65 4.33
N VAL A 492 -23.84 55.07 3.06
CA VAL A 492 -24.97 55.63 2.31
C VAL A 492 -25.53 54.51 1.44
N ILE A 493 -26.69 53.98 1.84
CA ILE A 493 -27.47 53.05 1.01
C ILE A 493 -28.37 53.91 0.12
N GLN A 494 -28.07 53.95 -1.18
CA GLN A 494 -28.95 54.58 -2.16
C GLN A 494 -29.91 53.51 -2.69
N PHE A 495 -31.15 53.51 -2.17
CA PHE A 495 -32.24 52.65 -2.64
C PHE A 495 -32.72 53.14 -4.02
N ALA A 496 -32.47 52.35 -5.07
CA ALA A 496 -33.27 52.41 -6.29
C ALA A 496 -34.49 51.51 -6.08
N MET A 497 -35.67 52.13 -5.92
CA MET A 497 -36.94 51.43 -5.88
C MET A 497 -37.22 50.80 -7.25
N GLY A 498 -37.21 49.47 -7.29
CA GLY A 498 -37.81 48.66 -8.35
C GLY A 498 -38.76 47.67 -7.68
N THR A 499 -40.05 48.01 -7.72
CA THR A 499 -41.16 47.17 -7.27
C THR A 499 -41.20 45.87 -8.05
N ASP A 500 -41.23 44.73 -7.38
CA ASP A 500 -42.32 43.77 -7.61
C ASP A 500 -42.50 42.79 -6.45
N ALA A 501 -43.77 42.54 -6.18
CA ALA A 501 -44.30 41.87 -5.03
C ALA A 501 -44.51 40.35 -5.25
N GLY A 502 -44.48 39.59 -4.16
CA GLY A 502 -44.96 38.21 -4.07
C GLY A 502 -44.48 37.57 -2.77
N HIS A 503 -45.11 37.85 -1.63
CA HIS A 503 -46.10 36.97 -0.99
C HIS A 503 -45.75 35.47 -1.07
N CYS A 504 -45.29 34.87 0.03
CA CYS A 504 -46.16 34.11 0.95
C CYS A 504 -45.38 33.56 2.15
N THR A 505 -46.02 33.71 3.30
CA THR A 505 -45.71 33.25 4.66
C THR A 505 -46.08 31.78 4.88
N GLU A 506 -45.46 31.14 5.90
CA GLU A 506 -46.01 30.15 6.88
C GLU A 506 -44.91 29.16 7.32
N THR A 507 -44.36 29.23 8.54
CA THR A 507 -44.81 28.69 9.86
C THR A 507 -44.62 27.18 10.10
N LEU A 508 -44.09 26.91 11.30
CA LEU A 508 -43.68 25.66 11.96
C LEU A 508 -44.79 24.61 12.20
N SER A 509 -44.41 23.33 12.26
CA SER A 509 -44.89 22.29 13.22
C SER A 509 -43.96 21.05 13.09
N GLU A 510 -43.29 20.57 14.15
CA GLU A 510 -43.66 19.53 15.14
C GLU A 510 -43.59 18.06 14.64
N PHE A 511 -43.47 17.09 15.57
CA PHE A 511 -43.21 15.63 15.47
C PHE A 511 -41.72 15.19 15.59
N ASP A 512 -41.30 14.21 16.39
CA ASP A 512 -41.92 13.43 17.49
C ASP A 512 -40.78 12.64 18.20
N CYS A 513 -40.93 12.33 19.49
CA CYS A 513 -40.02 11.48 20.26
C CYS A 513 -40.44 10.00 20.17
N MET A 514 -39.51 9.05 19.94
CA MET A 514 -39.61 7.69 20.50
C MET A 514 -38.26 6.96 20.64
N ASP A 515 -38.05 6.48 21.88
CA ASP A 515 -37.51 5.21 22.35
C ASP A 515 -36.01 4.83 22.34
N PHE A 516 -35.50 4.77 23.58
CA PHE A 516 -34.28 4.18 24.11
C PHE A 516 -34.51 2.73 24.56
N VAL A 517 -33.52 1.84 24.38
CA VAL A 517 -33.33 0.61 25.17
C VAL A 517 -31.83 0.48 25.53
N PRO A 518 -31.45 0.08 26.76
CA PRO A 518 -30.19 0.50 27.39
C PRO A 518 -29.07 -0.56 27.33
N LEU A 519 -27.82 -0.09 27.29
CA LEU A 519 -26.63 -0.89 27.61
C LEU A 519 -26.10 -0.53 29.01
N GLY A 520 -25.78 -1.59 29.74
CA GLY A 520 -25.58 -1.61 31.19
C GLY A 520 -24.37 -0.86 31.74
N CYS A 521 -24.49 -0.63 33.05
CA CYS A 521 -23.60 0.09 33.93
C CYS A 521 -22.22 -0.57 34.11
N VAL A 522 -21.17 0.25 34.03
CA VAL A 522 -19.99 0.13 34.91
C VAL A 522 -19.74 1.52 35.49
N LYS A 523 -19.62 1.59 36.82
CA LYS A 523 -19.50 2.82 37.63
C LYS A 523 -18.08 3.43 37.57
N PRO A 524 -17.94 4.72 37.96
CA PRO A 524 -16.89 5.63 37.50
C PRO A 524 -15.80 5.86 38.55
N ASP A 525 -14.66 6.42 38.11
CA ASP A 525 -13.83 7.28 38.96
C ASP A 525 -13.26 8.48 38.18
N PHE A 526 -13.72 9.66 38.62
CA PHE A 526 -13.09 10.99 38.73
C PHE A 526 -12.35 11.68 37.57
N TYR A 527 -13.11 12.56 36.90
CA TYR A 527 -12.86 13.97 36.55
C TYR A 527 -11.43 14.55 36.60
N LYS A 528 -10.96 15.04 35.44
CA LYS A 528 -10.53 16.44 35.25
C LYS A 528 -10.87 16.89 33.83
N GLY A 529 -11.72 17.91 33.73
CA GLY A 529 -12.34 18.34 32.48
C GLY A 529 -11.40 19.12 31.55
N ARG A 530 -11.72 19.05 30.26
CA ARG A 530 -11.46 20.12 29.31
C ARG A 530 -12.47 20.04 28.17
N VAL A 531 -13.07 21.19 27.88
CA VAL A 531 -14.09 21.44 26.86
C VAL A 531 -13.47 21.25 25.48
N ALA A 532 -14.05 20.36 24.68
CA ALA A 532 -13.70 20.20 23.27
C ALA A 532 -14.97 20.33 22.44
N TYR A 533 -14.97 21.31 21.53
CA TYR A 533 -15.99 21.42 20.47
C TYR A 533 -15.72 20.32 19.45
N SER A 534 -16.65 19.38 19.33
CA SER A 534 -16.66 18.35 18.29
C SER A 534 -17.58 18.83 17.17
N VAL A 535 -17.01 19.04 15.98
CA VAL A 535 -17.77 19.14 14.73
C VAL A 535 -17.73 17.75 14.10
N ALA A 536 -18.89 17.10 14.03
CA ALA A 536 -19.09 15.87 13.28
C ALA A 536 -19.30 16.20 11.80
N PRO A 537 -18.85 15.35 10.87
CA PRO A 537 -19.50 15.20 9.57
C PRO A 537 -20.28 13.88 9.56
N SER A 538 -21.58 14.03 9.33
CA SER A 538 -22.49 12.98 8.88
C SER A 538 -22.29 12.68 7.39
N GLU A 539 -22.84 11.53 6.99
CA GLU A 539 -23.11 11.05 5.61
C GLU A 539 -22.08 10.11 4.97
N THR A 540 -22.28 8.85 5.36
CA THR A 540 -22.35 7.66 4.50
C THR A 540 -22.78 7.93 3.05
N PHE A 541 -21.95 7.50 2.08
CA PHE A 541 -22.38 7.14 0.74
C PHE A 541 -21.90 5.74 0.37
N LEU A 542 -22.82 5.00 -0.27
CA LEU A 542 -22.82 3.57 -0.52
C LEU A 542 -21.68 3.09 -1.44
N HIS A 543 -21.20 1.90 -1.12
CA HIS A 543 -20.21 1.10 -1.83
C HIS A 543 -20.89 0.39 -3.01
N GLU A 544 -20.47 0.65 -4.26
CA GLU A 544 -20.80 -0.20 -5.40
C GLU A 544 -19.50 -0.84 -5.94
N GLU A 545 -19.30 -2.12 -5.62
CA GLU A 545 -18.20 -2.93 -6.16
C GLU A 545 -18.44 -3.22 -7.65
N ARG A 546 -17.59 -2.69 -8.54
CA ARG A 546 -17.38 -3.26 -9.89
C ARG A 546 -16.00 -3.89 -10.00
N LYS A 547 -15.96 -5.22 -9.88
CA LYS A 547 -14.85 -6.07 -10.31
C LYS A 547 -14.59 -5.88 -11.81
N LYS A 548 -13.50 -5.19 -12.18
CA LYS A 548 -12.90 -5.30 -13.52
C LYS A 548 -11.59 -6.08 -13.45
N ARG A 549 -11.67 -7.30 -13.96
CA ARG A 549 -10.57 -8.24 -14.22
C ARG A 549 -9.71 -7.68 -15.37
N ILE A 550 -8.53 -7.13 -15.07
CA ILE A 550 -7.55 -6.74 -16.09
C ILE A 550 -6.60 -7.93 -16.31
N ARG A 551 -6.58 -8.44 -17.54
CA ARG A 551 -5.65 -9.46 -18.03
C ARG A 551 -4.27 -8.82 -18.19
N GLY A 552 -3.24 -9.43 -17.61
CA GLY A 552 -1.84 -9.04 -17.87
C GLY A 552 -1.41 -9.41 -19.30
N PRO A 553 -0.42 -8.71 -19.87
CA PRO A 553 0.12 -9.05 -21.18
C PRO A 553 1.11 -10.22 -21.10
N THR A 554 0.90 -11.17 -22.01
CA THR A 554 1.76 -12.31 -22.32
C THR A 554 3.01 -11.81 -23.05
N PHE A 555 4.21 -12.11 -22.53
CA PHE A 555 5.47 -11.86 -23.22
C PHE A 555 5.72 -12.96 -24.25
N HIS A 556 5.89 -12.57 -25.52
CA HIS A 556 6.44 -13.41 -26.58
C HIS A 556 7.95 -13.21 -26.67
N ILE A 557 8.68 -14.33 -26.60
CA ILE A 557 10.11 -14.45 -26.89
C ILE A 557 10.29 -14.39 -28.40
N ILE A 558 11.10 -13.45 -28.90
CA ILE A 558 11.71 -13.57 -30.23
C ILE A 558 13.21 -13.30 -30.10
N SER A 559 13.96 -14.34 -30.44
CA SER A 559 15.39 -14.39 -30.67
C SER A 559 15.70 -13.79 -32.04
N THR A 560 16.57 -12.78 -32.09
CA THR A 560 17.79 -12.67 -32.93
C THR A 560 18.45 -11.34 -32.68
#